data_AF-A0A645EW50-F1
#
_entry.id   AF-A0A645EW50-F1
#
_cell.length_a   1.000
_cell.length_b   1.000
_cell.length_c   1.000
_cell.angle_alpha   90.00
_cell.angle_beta   90.00
_cell.angle_gamma   90.00
#
_symmetry.space_group_name_H-M   'P 1'
#
loop_
_entity.id
_entity.type
_entity.pdbx_description
1 polymer ?
#
loop_
_entity_poly.entity_id
_entity_poly.type
_entity_poly.pdbx_seq_one_letter_code
_entity_poly.pdbx_strand_id
1 'polypeptide(L)'
;MIENIKPNQSYILPITYYLGYQVYALDAQGEIIDKVSTYKANNTLVGFNANDATTYLCRYDETPIQKYSLYVSLVTGITILFLLIKKKMNR
;
A
#
# COMPACT_ATOMS: atom_id res chain seq x y z
N MET A 1 -4.72 -10.55 -10.63
CA MET A 1 -3.80 -11.70 -10.63
C MET A 1 -3.41 -11.94 -12.08
N ILE A 2 -2.12 -12.06 -12.37
CA ILE A 2 -1.64 -12.37 -13.73
C ILE A 2 -0.88 -13.68 -13.65
N GLU A 3 -1.31 -14.65 -14.45
CA GLU A 3 -0.71 -15.97 -14.57
C GLU A 3 0.11 -16.04 -15.87
N ASN A 4 1.23 -16.78 -15.86
CA ASN A 4 2.16 -16.94 -17.00
C ASN A 4 2.96 -15.68 -17.36
N ILE A 5 3.69 -15.14 -16.38
CA ILE A 5 4.63 -14.03 -16.59
C ILE A 5 5.98 -14.57 -17.08
N LYS A 6 6.56 -13.95 -18.12
CA LYS A 6 7.94 -14.21 -18.54
C LYS A 6 8.92 -13.48 -17.60
N PRO A 7 9.98 -14.15 -17.14
CA PRO A 7 10.98 -13.56 -16.26
C PRO A 7 11.80 -12.49 -16.98
N ASN A 8 12.43 -11.61 -16.21
CA ASN A 8 13.27 -10.50 -16.65
C ASN A 8 12.58 -9.56 -17.66
N GLN A 9 11.28 -9.30 -17.45
CA GLN A 9 10.49 -8.40 -18.30
C GLN A 9 9.74 -7.36 -17.48
N SER A 10 9.56 -6.18 -18.07
CA SER A 10 8.76 -5.11 -17.52
C SER A 10 7.31 -5.24 -17.96
N TYR A 11 6.40 -5.13 -17.00
CA TYR A 11 4.96 -5.16 -17.24
C TYR A 11 4.33 -3.85 -16.81
N ILE A 12 3.36 -3.38 -17.60
CA ILE A 12 2.53 -2.23 -17.28
C ILE A 12 1.12 -2.74 -17.07
N LEU A 13 0.61 -2.56 -15.86
CA LEU A 13 -0.76 -2.93 -15.50
C LEU A 13 -1.71 -1.83 -15.99
N PRO A 14 -2.93 -2.16 -16.45
CA PRO A 14 -3.95 -1.19 -16.84
C PRO A 14 -4.61 -0.52 -15.62
N ILE A 15 -3.79 -0.06 -14.67
CA ILE A 15 -4.19 0.57 -13.41
C ILE A 15 -3.40 1.87 -13.28
N THR A 16 -4.09 2.98 -13.03
CA THR A 16 -3.44 4.28 -12.81
C THR A 16 -2.53 4.23 -11.59
N TYR A 17 -1.30 4.70 -11.76
CA TYR A 17 -0.34 4.78 -10.67
C TYR A 17 -0.81 5.77 -9.61
N TYR A 18 -0.91 5.27 -8.38
CA TYR A 18 -1.15 6.06 -7.18
C TYR A 18 -0.31 5.49 -6.03
N LEU A 19 0.12 6.37 -5.12
CA LEU A 19 0.90 5.97 -3.94
C LEU A 19 0.09 4.95 -3.12
N GLY A 20 0.65 3.76 -2.93
CA GLY A 20 0.00 2.64 -2.23
C GLY A 20 -0.21 1.41 -3.09
N TYR A 21 -0.24 1.53 -4.43
CA TYR A 21 -0.25 0.33 -5.29
C TYR A 21 1.09 -0.40 -5.23
N GLN A 22 1.00 -1.66 -4.83
CA GLN A 22 2.13 -2.53 -4.59
C GLN A 22 1.94 -3.86 -5.30
N VAL A 23 3.00 -4.36 -5.92
CA VAL A 23 3.04 -5.68 -6.55
C VAL A 23 3.77 -6.65 -5.63
N TYR A 24 3.25 -7.86 -5.54
CA TYR A 24 3.77 -8.97 -4.75
C TYR A 24 3.96 -10.19 -5.65
N ALA A 25 5.06 -10.91 -5.47
CA ALA A 25 5.22 -12.23 -6.06
C ALA A 25 4.53 -13.26 -5.14
N LEU A 26 3.83 -14.21 -5.76
CA LEU A 26 3.15 -15.30 -5.09
C LEU A 26 3.84 -16.63 -5.40
N ASP A 27 3.84 -17.56 -4.45
CA ASP A 27 4.20 -18.95 -4.71
C ASP A 27 3.08 -19.73 -5.41
N ALA A 28 3.30 -21.04 -5.61
CA ALA A 28 2.32 -21.93 -6.25
C ALA A 28 1.06 -22.15 -5.40
N GLN A 29 1.10 -21.85 -4.10
CA GLN A 29 0.00 -21.96 -3.16
C GLN A 29 -0.78 -20.65 -3.03
N GLY A 30 -0.27 -19.55 -3.61
CA GLY A 30 -0.87 -18.22 -3.59
C GLY A 30 -0.41 -17.35 -2.42
N GLU A 31 0.62 -17.77 -1.67
CA GLU A 31 1.16 -17.01 -0.56
C GLU A 31 2.18 -15.96 -1.03
N ILE A 32 2.22 -14.83 -0.34
CA ILE A 32 3.13 -13.72 -0.67
C ILE A 32 4.55 -14.11 -0.25
N ILE A 33 5.44 -14.22 -1.24
CA ILE A 33 6.85 -14.55 -1.02
C ILE A 33 7.77 -13.32 -1.09
N ASP A 34 7.41 -12.33 -1.90
CA ASP A 34 8.25 -11.15 -2.07
C ASP A 34 7.45 -9.90 -2.46
N LYS A 35 8.00 -8.75 -2.09
CA LYS A 35 7.47 -7.41 -2.41
C LYS A 35 8.27 -6.81 -3.56
N VAL A 36 7.61 -6.67 -4.71
CA VAL A 36 8.25 -6.24 -5.95
C VAL A 36 8.15 -4.73 -6.10
N SER A 37 9.27 -4.06 -6.35
CA SER A 37 9.24 -2.60 -6.54
C SER A 37 8.30 -2.17 -7.66
N THR A 38 7.39 -1.24 -7.37
CA THR A 38 6.48 -0.63 -8.34
C THR A 38 6.95 0.77 -8.72
N TYR A 39 6.73 1.15 -9.96
CA TYR A 39 7.06 2.46 -10.47
C TYR A 39 5.94 3.04 -11.33
N LYS A 40 5.97 4.35 -11.51
CA LYS A 40 5.09 5.06 -12.43
C LYS A 40 5.65 4.95 -13.85
N ALA A 41 4.93 4.28 -14.73
CA ALA A 41 5.27 4.23 -16.16
C ALA A 41 4.94 5.56 -16.86
N ASN A 42 5.49 5.76 -18.08
CA ASN A 42 5.33 6.99 -18.86
C ASN A 42 3.87 7.38 -19.12
N ASN A 43 2.99 6.40 -19.21
CA ASN A 43 1.55 6.56 -19.42
C ASN A 43 0.77 6.72 -18.10
N THR A 44 1.43 7.06 -16.99
CA THR A 44 0.80 7.24 -15.67
C THR A 44 0.25 5.94 -15.07
N LEU A 45 0.59 4.77 -15.60
CA LEU A 45 0.12 3.48 -15.11
C LEU A 45 1.14 2.81 -14.17
N VAL A 46 0.69 1.80 -13.43
CA VAL A 46 1.55 0.98 -12.56
C VAL A 46 2.44 0.08 -13.40
N GLY A 47 3.76 0.27 -13.27
CA GLY A 47 4.78 -0.59 -13.83
C GLY A 47 5.48 -1.41 -12.76
N PHE A 48 5.94 -2.60 -13.12
CA PHE A 48 6.85 -3.42 -12.31
C PHE A 48 7.74 -4.27 -13.21
N ASN A 49 8.85 -4.76 -12.65
CA ASN A 49 9.73 -5.71 -13.33
C ASN A 49 9.50 -7.11 -12.73
N ALA A 50 9.12 -8.06 -13.57
CA ALA A 50 9.05 -9.46 -13.19
C ALA A 50 10.44 -10.06 -13.32
N ASN A 51 11.00 -10.52 -12.21
CA ASN A 51 12.30 -11.19 -12.20
C ASN A 51 12.14 -12.71 -12.42
N ASP A 52 11.02 -13.27 -11.97
CA ASP A 52 10.76 -14.71 -11.97
C ASP A 52 9.49 -15.05 -12.74
N ALA A 53 9.39 -16.32 -13.15
CA ALA A 53 8.22 -16.89 -13.82
C ALA A 53 7.14 -17.32 -12.81
N THR A 54 6.75 -16.42 -11.91
CA THR A 54 5.74 -16.68 -10.86
C THR A 54 4.48 -15.87 -11.10
N THR A 55 3.48 -16.08 -10.24
CA THR A 55 2.24 -15.31 -10.26
C THR A 55 2.44 -14.00 -9.50
N TYR A 56 1.90 -12.90 -10.02
CA TYR A 56 1.99 -11.60 -9.36
C TYR A 56 0.61 -11.06 -8.97
N LEU A 57 0.54 -10.47 -7.78
CA LEU A 57 -0.62 -9.80 -7.23
C LEU A 57 -0.34 -8.31 -7.06
N CYS A 58 -1.13 -7.47 -7.72
CA CYS A 58 -1.17 -6.05 -7.43
C CYS A 58 -2.30 -5.76 -6.45
N ARG A 59 -2.01 -5.08 -5.34
CA ARG A 59 -3.01 -4.59 -4.39
C ARG A 59 -2.67 -3.18 -3.92
N TYR A 60 -3.68 -2.50 -3.39
CA TYR A 60 -3.48 -1.21 -2.74
C TYR A 60 -3.17 -1.45 -1.26
N ASP A 61 -1.96 -1.08 -0.85
CA ASP A 61 -1.55 -1.08 0.56
C ASP A 61 -1.80 0.29 1.18
N GLU A 62 -2.09 0.27 2.49
CA GLU A 62 -2.18 1.48 3.28
C GLU A 62 -0.91 2.32 3.16
N THR A 63 -1.11 3.60 2.84
CA THR A 63 0.00 4.53 2.75
C THR A 63 0.45 4.97 4.15
N PRO A 64 1.73 5.32 4.35
CA PRO A 64 2.20 5.85 5.63
C PRO A 64 1.35 7.02 6.12
N ILE A 65 0.88 7.88 5.22
CA ILE A 65 0.05 9.03 5.57
C ILE A 65 -1.29 8.61 6.20
N GLN A 66 -1.91 7.50 5.74
CA GLN A 66 -3.11 6.95 6.36
C GLN A 66 -2.82 6.49 7.79
N LYS A 67 -1.71 5.77 8.00
CA LYS A 67 -1.29 5.32 9.33
C LYS A 67 -1.01 6.50 10.27
N TYR A 68 -0.25 7.50 9.82
CA TYR A 68 0.06 8.69 10.62
C TYR A 68 -1.16 9.55 10.91
N SER A 69 -2.09 9.69 9.96
CA SER A 69 -3.33 10.43 10.19
C SER A 69 -4.15 9.84 11.33
N LEU A 70 -4.23 8.51 11.43
CA LEU A 70 -4.94 7.84 12.52
C LEU A 70 -4.32 8.16 13.89
N TYR A 71 -2.98 8.10 13.98
CA TYR A 71 -2.27 8.45 15.21
C TYR A 71 -2.50 9.91 15.61
N VAL A 72 -2.44 10.84 14.66
CA VAL A 72 -2.70 12.27 14.91
C VAL A 72 -4.14 12.45 15.41
N SER A 73 -5.12 11.85 14.74
CA SER A 73 -6.53 11.93 15.17
C SER A 73 -6.76 11.36 16.57
N LEU A 74 -6.12 10.25 16.92
CA LEU A 74 -6.21 9.68 18.27
C LEU A 74 -5.61 10.61 19.33
N VAL A 75 -4.42 11.16 19.08
CA VAL A 75 -3.78 12.12 20.01
C VAL A 75 -4.64 13.37 20.18
N THR A 76 -5.19 13.91 19.09
CA THR A 76 -6.10 15.06 19.15
C THR A 76 -7.35 14.74 19.96
N GLY A 77 -7.96 13.56 19.75
CA GLY A 77 -9.13 13.11 20.49
C GLY A 77 -8.87 12.98 21.99
N ILE A 78 -7.77 12.34 22.38
CA ILE A 78 -7.34 12.20 23.79
C ILE A 78 -7.12 13.59 24.41
N THR A 79 -6.46 14.49 23.69
CA THR A 79 -6.18 15.86 24.18
C THR A 79 -7.47 16.63 24.43
N ILE A 80 -8.43 16.58 23.51
CA ILE A 80 -9.75 17.22 23.67
C ILE A 80 -10.48 16.61 24.87
N LEU A 81 -10.50 15.28 25.00
CA LEU A 81 -11.16 14.59 26.11
C LEU A 81 -10.57 15.02 27.46
N PHE A 82 -9.24 15.09 27.56
CA PHE A 82 -8.54 15.56 28.75
C PHE A 82 -8.91 17.00 29.12
N LEU A 83 -8.95 17.91 28.13
CA LEU A 83 -9.35 19.30 28.33
C LEU A 83 -10.80 19.42 28.81
N LEU A 84 -11.72 18.61 28.28
CA LEU A 84 -13.12 18.57 28.69
C LEU A 84 -13.27 18.07 30.14
N ILE A 85 -12.55 17.01 30.52
CA ILE A 85 -12.56 16.48 31.90
C ILE A 85 -12.03 17.54 32.86
N LYS A 86 -10.89 18.17 32.54
CA LYS A 86 -10.30 19.24 33.35
C LYS A 86 -11.26 20.43 33.52
N LYS A 87 -11.93 20.85 32.45
CA LYS A 87 -12.93 21.92 32.49
C LYS A 87 -14.12 21.58 33.38
N LYS A 88 -14.55 20.30 33.41
CA LYS A 88 -15.63 19.83 34.26
C LYS A 88 -15.22 19.78 35.74
N MET A 89 -13.98 19.39 36.06
CA MET A 89 -13.48 19.38 37.44
C MET A 89 -13.26 20.77 38.03
N ASN A 90 -12.92 21.76 37.19
CA ASN A 90 -12.70 23.15 37.59
C ASN A 90 -13.99 24.00 37.62
N ARG A 91 -15.15 23.39 37.36
CA ARG A 91 -16.48 23.99 37.50
C ARG A 91 -17.21 23.37 38.67
#